data_AF-A0A8C1MBG9-F1
#
_entry.id   AF-A0A8C1MBG9-F1
#
_cell.length_a   1.000
_cell.length_b   1.000
_cell.length_c   1.000
_cell.angle_alpha   90.00
_cell.angle_beta   90.00
_cell.angle_gamma   90.00
#
_symmetry.space_group_name_H-M   'P 1'
#
loop_
_entity.id
_entity.type
_entity.pdbx_description
1 polymer ?
#
loop_
_entity_poly.entity_id
_entity_poly.type
_entity_poly.pdbx_seq_one_letter_code
_entity_poly.pdbx_strand_id
1 'polypeptide(L)'
;MVAAHTSSHPSASAEWIICLDKRPEERSGEDVDIILARLKSVKAFEKFHPALLQQICLCGFYECLDKGITLYRQGDIGTNWYTVLSGSLDVKVSETANHQDAVTICTLGIGTAFGESILDNTPRHATIVTREFSELLRIEQKDFRTLWENYRQCMAGLLVPPYGVMESGPNADRMPDKDNLNTSSPGSSSKHLNKVPSEKILRAGKVLRNNILSRAPHMIRDRKYHLKTYRQCCMGTELVDWLMQHTSCVHSRVQAVGMWQVLLEEGVLNHVDQELSFQDKYLFYRFLDDEIEDAPLPTEEEKKESDEELQDTLLLLSQIGPDAHLRMILSKQPGQRTVDDLEIIYEELLHIKALSHLSTTVKRELAGVLIFESHAKAGTVLFNQGEEGTSWYIILKGSVNVVIYGKCNTMVHRCIHYQLC
;
A
#
# COMPACT_ATOMS: atom_id res chain seq x y z
N MET A 1 8.70 -33.62 39.16
CA MET A 1 9.51 -32.40 39.33
C MET A 1 10.10 -32.08 37.96
N VAL A 2 9.48 -31.16 37.21
CA VAL A 2 9.92 -30.77 35.86
C VAL A 2 10.44 -29.35 35.96
N ALA A 3 11.64 -29.09 35.45
CA ALA A 3 12.31 -27.82 35.62
C ALA A 3 11.61 -26.72 34.80
N ALA A 4 11.20 -25.64 35.46
CA ALA A 4 10.80 -24.42 34.79
C ALA A 4 12.07 -23.69 34.31
N HIS A 5 12.25 -23.58 33.00
CA HIS A 5 13.28 -22.71 32.44
C HIS A 5 12.79 -21.26 32.52
N THR A 6 13.36 -20.48 33.44
CA THR A 6 13.19 -19.02 33.49
C THR A 6 13.95 -18.39 32.33
N SER A 7 13.26 -18.05 31.24
CA SER A 7 13.85 -17.29 30.13
C SER A 7 14.09 -15.84 30.55
N SER A 8 15.29 -15.35 30.25
CA SER A 8 15.73 -13.96 30.41
C SER A 8 14.79 -12.96 29.71
N HIS A 9 14.79 -11.72 30.21
CA HIS A 9 14.03 -10.56 29.70
C HIS A 9 13.77 -10.58 28.18
N PRO A 10 12.52 -10.40 27.73
CA PRO A 10 12.22 -10.20 26.31
C PRO A 10 12.83 -8.89 25.81
N SER A 11 13.20 -8.84 24.54
CA SER A 11 13.40 -7.57 23.86
C SER A 11 12.07 -6.84 23.69
N ALA A 12 12.09 -5.50 23.70
CA ALA A 12 10.90 -4.65 23.55
C ALA A 12 10.02 -4.97 22.31
N SER A 13 10.55 -5.68 21.32
CA SER A 13 9.82 -6.21 20.17
C SER A 13 8.75 -7.28 20.49
N ALA A 14 8.77 -7.89 21.69
CA ALA A 14 7.88 -8.99 22.09
C ALA A 14 6.93 -8.64 23.26
N GLU A 15 7.04 -7.47 23.88
CA GLU A 15 6.24 -7.09 25.06
C GLU A 15 4.73 -7.08 24.76
N TRP A 16 4.33 -6.57 23.60
CA TRP A 16 2.92 -6.56 23.14
C TRP A 16 2.30 -7.96 22.99
N ILE A 17 3.12 -9.00 22.74
CA ILE A 17 2.66 -10.39 22.68
C ILE A 17 2.30 -10.85 24.09
N ILE A 18 3.15 -10.59 25.07
CA ILE A 18 2.92 -10.90 26.50
C ILE A 18 1.64 -10.20 27.01
N CYS A 19 1.38 -8.97 26.54
CA CYS A 19 0.13 -8.26 26.82
C CYS A 19 -1.10 -8.92 26.19
N LEU A 20 -0.99 -9.50 24.98
CA LEU A 20 -2.07 -10.26 24.32
C LEU A 20 -2.27 -11.67 24.87
N ASP A 21 -1.23 -12.30 25.41
CA ASP A 21 -1.30 -13.62 26.07
C ASP A 21 -2.07 -13.56 27.41
N LYS A 22 -2.13 -12.38 28.04
CA LYS A 22 -3.03 -12.11 29.18
C LYS A 22 -4.50 -12.22 28.73
N ARG A 23 -5.35 -12.76 29.59
CA ARG A 23 -6.80 -12.78 29.35
C ARG A 23 -7.35 -11.35 29.25
N PRO A 24 -8.39 -11.09 28.45
CA PRO A 24 -9.04 -9.77 28.37
C PRO A 24 -9.34 -9.11 29.73
N GLU A 25 -9.81 -9.90 30.70
CA GLU A 25 -10.15 -9.46 32.06
C GLU A 25 -8.92 -9.08 32.93
N GLU A 26 -7.72 -9.49 32.53
CA GLU A 26 -6.46 -9.36 33.28
C GLU A 26 -5.55 -8.25 32.71
N ARG A 27 -5.95 -7.58 31.63
CA ARG A 27 -5.17 -6.51 30.96
C ARG A 27 -5.30 -5.18 31.69
N SER A 28 -4.15 -4.56 31.98
CA SER A 28 -4.09 -3.20 32.51
C SER A 28 -4.27 -2.15 31.39
N GLY A 29 -4.39 -0.87 31.75
CA GLY A 29 -4.34 0.23 30.78
C GLY A 29 -2.99 0.29 30.04
N GLU A 30 -1.89 0.00 30.74
CA GLU A 30 -0.54 -0.05 30.18
C GLU A 30 -0.38 -1.20 29.17
N ASP A 31 -0.96 -2.38 29.46
CA ASP A 31 -1.02 -3.49 28.50
C ASP A 31 -1.72 -3.07 27.21
N VAL A 32 -2.87 -2.38 27.33
CA VAL A 32 -3.64 -1.88 26.20
C VAL A 32 -2.85 -0.84 25.40
N ASP A 33 -2.12 0.06 26.05
CA ASP A 33 -1.31 1.08 25.37
C ASP A 33 -0.12 0.46 24.60
N ILE A 34 0.52 -0.57 25.15
CA ILE A 34 1.60 -1.32 24.47
C ILE A 34 1.06 -2.06 23.24
N ILE A 35 -0.08 -2.75 23.36
CA ILE A 35 -0.74 -3.42 22.22
C ILE A 35 -1.17 -2.39 21.17
N LEU A 36 -1.76 -1.28 21.61
CA LEU A 36 -2.24 -0.21 20.74
C LEU A 36 -1.11 0.44 19.94
N ALA A 37 0.07 0.66 20.56
CA ALA A 37 1.26 1.15 19.87
C ALA A 37 1.68 0.23 18.72
N ARG A 38 1.61 -1.10 18.90
CA ARG A 38 1.88 -2.07 17.83
C ARG A 38 0.78 -2.07 16.77
N LEU A 39 -0.48 -2.22 17.16
CA LEU A 39 -1.60 -2.40 16.22
C LEU A 39 -1.87 -1.16 15.35
N LYS A 40 -1.57 0.06 15.83
CA LYS A 40 -1.63 1.29 15.01
C LYS A 40 -0.79 1.24 13.73
N SER A 41 0.24 0.40 13.67
CA SER A 41 1.09 0.22 12.48
C SER A 41 0.54 -0.79 11.45
N VAL A 42 -0.53 -1.52 11.77
CA VAL A 42 -1.09 -2.56 10.90
C VAL A 42 -2.07 -1.94 9.91
N LYS A 43 -1.87 -2.18 8.61
CA LYS A 43 -2.64 -1.55 7.52
C LYS A 43 -4.16 -1.71 7.62
N ALA A 44 -4.65 -2.85 8.14
CA ALA A 44 -6.08 -3.07 8.40
C ALA A 44 -6.71 -2.02 9.33
N PHE A 45 -5.90 -1.43 10.23
CA PHE A 45 -6.33 -0.54 11.31
C PHE A 45 -6.02 0.94 11.06
N GLU A 46 -5.34 1.28 9.95
CA GLU A 46 -4.97 2.66 9.60
C GLU A 46 -6.17 3.63 9.56
N LYS A 47 -7.35 3.11 9.18
CA LYS A 47 -8.62 3.87 9.11
C LYS A 47 -9.52 3.71 10.34
N PHE A 48 -9.11 2.95 11.35
CA PHE A 48 -9.96 2.71 12.53
C PHE A 48 -9.90 3.89 13.50
N HIS A 49 -11.07 4.30 13.99
CA HIS A 49 -11.15 5.29 15.05
C HIS A 49 -10.39 4.78 16.29
N PRO A 50 -9.61 5.62 17.00
CA PRO A 50 -8.77 5.17 18.12
C PRO A 50 -9.53 4.35 19.18
N ALA A 51 -10.79 4.71 19.47
CA ALA A 51 -11.64 3.96 20.40
C ALA A 51 -11.94 2.52 19.91
N LEU A 52 -12.21 2.30 18.61
CA LEU A 52 -12.41 0.95 18.06
C LEU A 52 -11.13 0.12 18.20
N LEU A 53 -9.97 0.71 17.88
CA LEU A 53 -8.71 0.00 18.00
C LEU A 53 -8.37 -0.32 19.47
N GLN A 54 -8.72 0.55 20.42
CA GLN A 54 -8.60 0.28 21.84
C GLN A 54 -9.50 -0.89 22.31
N GLN A 55 -10.74 -0.97 21.82
CA GLN A 55 -11.61 -2.12 22.11
C GLN A 55 -11.04 -3.44 21.52
N ILE A 56 -10.44 -3.39 20.33
CA ILE A 56 -9.71 -4.53 19.75
C ILE A 56 -8.52 -4.95 20.61
N CYS A 57 -7.78 -4.01 21.21
CA CYS A 57 -6.69 -4.32 22.14
C CYS A 57 -7.19 -4.98 23.44
N LEU A 58 -8.43 -4.70 23.85
CA LEU A 58 -9.05 -5.30 25.04
C LEU A 58 -9.52 -6.74 24.81
N CYS A 59 -10.13 -7.06 23.65
CA CYS A 59 -10.72 -8.39 23.40
C CYS A 59 -9.91 -9.31 22.46
N GLY A 60 -8.91 -8.80 21.74
CA GLY A 60 -8.13 -9.59 20.79
C GLY A 60 -7.19 -10.61 21.46
N PHE A 61 -6.96 -11.73 20.79
CA PHE A 61 -6.02 -12.79 21.19
C PHE A 61 -4.89 -12.91 20.16
N TYR A 62 -3.69 -13.26 20.60
CA TYR A 62 -2.58 -13.59 19.71
C TYR A 62 -2.61 -15.08 19.32
N GLU A 63 -2.34 -15.38 18.05
CA GLU A 63 -2.22 -16.73 17.53
C GLU A 63 -0.91 -16.86 16.74
N CYS A 64 -0.13 -17.89 17.03
CA CYS A 64 1.16 -18.17 16.41
C CYS A 64 1.12 -19.55 15.77
N LEU A 65 1.20 -19.60 14.44
CA LEU A 65 0.88 -20.80 13.66
C LEU A 65 2.02 -21.17 12.70
N ASP A 66 2.48 -22.42 12.78
CA ASP A 66 3.42 -23.00 11.84
C ASP A 66 2.87 -23.08 10.41
N LYS A 67 3.76 -23.36 9.44
CA LYS A 67 3.40 -23.59 8.04
C LYS A 67 2.51 -24.83 7.88
N GLY A 68 1.45 -24.72 7.07
CA GLY A 68 0.55 -25.83 6.69
C GLY A 68 -0.62 -26.06 7.64
N ILE A 69 -0.79 -25.23 8.67
CA ILE A 69 -1.91 -25.27 9.61
C ILE A 69 -3.17 -24.76 8.92
N THR A 70 -4.24 -25.56 8.97
CA THR A 70 -5.57 -25.17 8.48
C THR A 70 -6.35 -24.49 9.60
N LEU A 71 -6.68 -23.20 9.44
CA LEU A 71 -7.44 -22.43 10.44
C LEU A 71 -8.90 -22.88 10.50
N TYR A 72 -9.50 -23.10 9.33
CA TYR A 72 -10.86 -23.60 9.14
C TYR A 72 -11.03 -24.07 7.69
N ARG A 73 -12.03 -24.92 7.44
CA ARG A 73 -12.40 -25.41 6.11
C ARG A 73 -13.62 -24.70 5.56
N GLN A 74 -13.74 -24.73 4.23
CA GLN A 74 -14.96 -24.36 3.52
C GLN A 74 -16.14 -25.20 4.01
N GLY A 75 -17.26 -24.56 4.36
CA GLY A 75 -18.45 -25.20 4.92
C GLY A 75 -18.52 -25.21 6.46
N ASP A 76 -17.41 -24.97 7.16
CA ASP A 76 -17.41 -24.91 8.63
C ASP A 76 -18.19 -23.69 9.13
N ILE A 77 -18.80 -23.76 10.32
CA ILE A 77 -19.31 -22.57 11.03
C ILE A 77 -18.14 -21.87 11.71
N GLY A 78 -17.88 -20.62 11.32
CA GLY A 78 -16.81 -19.81 11.89
C GLY A 78 -17.11 -19.28 13.28
N THR A 79 -16.10 -19.27 14.16
CA THR A 79 -16.19 -18.77 15.54
C THR A 79 -15.39 -17.48 15.81
N ASN A 80 -14.53 -17.09 14.87
CA ASN A 80 -13.51 -16.05 15.06
C ASN A 80 -13.31 -15.20 13.79
N TRP A 81 -12.90 -13.95 13.96
CA TRP A 81 -12.38 -13.06 12.92
C TRP A 81 -10.88 -12.86 13.11
N TYR A 82 -10.14 -12.61 12.02
CA TYR A 82 -8.68 -12.60 12.03
C TYR A 82 -8.09 -11.40 11.29
N THR A 83 -6.90 -10.95 11.72
CA THR A 83 -6.01 -10.05 10.97
C THR A 83 -4.60 -10.61 10.95
N VAL A 84 -3.93 -10.59 9.79
CA VAL A 84 -2.55 -11.06 9.64
C VAL A 84 -1.57 -10.01 10.15
N LEU A 85 -0.82 -10.34 11.21
CA LEU A 85 0.25 -9.51 11.77
C LEU A 85 1.60 -9.84 11.14
N SER A 86 1.83 -11.11 10.85
CA SER A 86 3.04 -11.66 10.21
C SER A 86 2.71 -12.91 9.39
N GLY A 87 3.61 -13.33 8.52
CA GLY A 87 3.39 -14.50 7.65
C GLY A 87 2.43 -14.26 6.46
N SER A 88 1.83 -15.33 5.96
CA SER A 88 0.88 -15.33 4.83
C SER A 88 0.08 -16.64 4.77
N LEU A 89 -1.13 -16.58 4.20
CA LEU A 89 -2.08 -17.70 4.19
C LEU A 89 -2.73 -17.85 2.81
N ASP A 90 -2.88 -19.10 2.36
CA ASP A 90 -3.57 -19.42 1.11
C ASP A 90 -5.08 -19.55 1.33
N VAL A 91 -5.86 -18.91 0.45
CA VAL A 91 -7.31 -19.08 0.36
C VAL A 91 -7.61 -20.18 -0.65
N LYS A 92 -8.27 -21.25 -0.22
CA LYS A 92 -8.58 -22.41 -1.07
C LYS A 92 -10.07 -22.67 -1.19
N VAL A 93 -10.56 -22.87 -2.41
CA VAL A 93 -11.98 -23.12 -2.70
C VAL A 93 -12.14 -24.37 -3.55
N SER A 94 -13.14 -25.18 -3.21
CA SER A 94 -13.60 -26.34 -3.98
C SER A 94 -15.00 -26.10 -4.53
N GLU A 95 -15.21 -26.38 -5.81
CA GLU A 95 -16.53 -26.35 -6.47
C GLU A 95 -17.32 -27.66 -6.27
N THR A 96 -16.62 -28.76 -5.97
CA THR A 96 -17.19 -30.12 -5.84
C THR A 96 -17.63 -30.45 -4.41
N ALA A 97 -17.41 -29.54 -3.46
CA ALA A 97 -17.46 -29.75 -2.01
C ALA A 97 -16.47 -30.80 -1.46
N ASN A 98 -15.60 -31.37 -2.31
CA ASN A 98 -14.49 -32.22 -1.89
C ASN A 98 -13.24 -31.34 -1.65
N HIS A 99 -12.71 -31.38 -0.43
CA HIS A 99 -11.54 -30.58 -0.05
C HIS A 99 -10.25 -30.95 -0.80
N GLN A 100 -10.17 -32.15 -1.40
CA GLN A 100 -9.00 -32.55 -2.20
C GLN A 100 -8.92 -31.78 -3.53
N ASP A 101 -10.06 -31.34 -4.05
CA ASP A 101 -10.16 -30.58 -5.30
C ASP A 101 -10.02 -29.05 -5.07
N ALA A 102 -9.66 -28.64 -3.84
CA ALA A 102 -9.62 -27.23 -3.47
C ALA A 102 -8.39 -26.51 -4.04
N VAL A 103 -8.62 -25.55 -4.94
CA VAL A 103 -7.58 -24.74 -5.59
C VAL A 103 -7.28 -23.46 -4.81
N THR A 104 -6.02 -23.03 -4.76
CA THR A 104 -5.65 -21.73 -4.18
C THR A 104 -6.04 -20.61 -5.14
N ILE A 105 -6.88 -19.67 -4.69
CA ILE A 105 -7.37 -18.54 -5.50
C ILE A 105 -6.59 -17.24 -5.24
N CYS A 106 -6.10 -17.04 -4.02
CA CYS A 106 -5.30 -15.89 -3.63
C CYS A 106 -4.53 -16.18 -2.34
N THR A 107 -3.55 -15.33 -2.02
CA THR A 107 -2.77 -15.41 -0.77
C THR A 107 -2.96 -14.14 0.05
N LEU A 108 -3.43 -14.28 1.28
CA LEU A 108 -3.61 -13.20 2.26
C LEU A 108 -2.26 -12.88 2.92
N GLY A 109 -1.88 -11.60 2.94
CA GLY A 109 -0.65 -11.11 3.57
C GLY A 109 -0.87 -10.17 4.75
N ILE A 110 0.23 -9.69 5.32
CA ILE A 110 0.26 -8.77 6.47
C ILE A 110 -0.67 -7.57 6.25
N GLY A 111 -1.48 -7.25 7.26
CA GLY A 111 -2.47 -6.17 7.20
C GLY A 111 -3.74 -6.52 6.41
N THR A 112 -3.91 -7.76 5.95
CA THR A 112 -5.21 -8.27 5.47
C THR A 112 -6.01 -8.81 6.65
N ALA A 113 -7.32 -8.58 6.64
CA ALA A 113 -8.27 -9.09 7.62
C ALA A 113 -9.33 -9.98 6.93
N PHE A 114 -9.86 -10.97 7.66
CA PHE A 114 -10.77 -11.97 7.09
C PHE A 114 -11.60 -12.70 8.16
N GLY A 115 -12.70 -13.32 7.72
CA GLY A 115 -13.52 -14.21 8.55
C GLY A 115 -14.78 -13.55 9.10
N GLU A 116 -15.20 -12.44 8.51
CA GLU A 116 -16.38 -11.64 8.88
C GLU A 116 -17.73 -12.37 8.71
N SER A 117 -17.75 -13.52 8.01
CA SER A 117 -18.93 -14.40 7.89
C SER A 117 -19.52 -14.87 9.24
N ILE A 118 -18.78 -14.69 10.34
CA ILE A 118 -19.29 -14.92 11.69
C ILE A 118 -20.36 -13.90 12.12
N LEU A 119 -20.54 -12.78 11.42
CA LEU A 119 -21.51 -11.74 11.78
C LEU A 119 -22.97 -12.15 11.53
N ASP A 120 -23.23 -13.15 10.70
CA ASP A 120 -24.56 -13.74 10.48
C ASP A 120 -24.59 -15.28 10.60
N ASN A 121 -23.46 -15.88 10.97
CA ASN A 121 -23.21 -17.33 11.01
C ASN A 121 -23.16 -18.00 9.62
N THR A 122 -22.88 -17.25 8.56
CA THR A 122 -22.65 -17.84 7.23
C THR A 122 -21.46 -18.80 7.26
N PRO A 123 -21.64 -20.06 6.79
CA PRO A 123 -20.56 -21.03 6.66
C PRO A 123 -19.37 -20.48 5.88
N ARG A 124 -18.17 -20.89 6.26
CA ARG A 124 -16.93 -20.44 5.63
C ARG A 124 -16.94 -20.71 4.12
N HIS A 125 -16.75 -19.68 3.32
CA HIS A 125 -16.76 -19.82 1.85
C HIS A 125 -15.48 -20.46 1.30
N ALA A 126 -14.39 -20.44 2.06
CA ALA A 126 -13.09 -20.97 1.68
C ALA A 126 -12.39 -21.67 2.86
N THR A 127 -11.45 -22.54 2.53
CA THR A 127 -10.49 -23.16 3.46
C THR A 127 -9.26 -22.25 3.55
N ILE A 128 -8.83 -21.90 4.76
CA ILE A 128 -7.65 -21.04 4.98
C ILE A 128 -6.51 -21.86 5.57
N VAL A 129 -5.33 -21.82 4.95
CA VAL A 129 -4.14 -22.58 5.35
C VAL A 129 -2.92 -21.67 5.42
N THR A 130 -2.12 -21.74 6.48
CA THR A 130 -0.86 -20.97 6.56
C THR A 130 0.15 -21.44 5.50
N ARG A 131 0.68 -20.48 4.73
CA ARG A 131 1.67 -20.73 3.67
C ARG A 131 3.10 -20.79 4.22
N GLU A 132 3.32 -20.10 5.33
CA GLU A 132 4.56 -19.97 6.10
C GLU A 132 4.23 -19.75 7.59
N PHE A 133 5.23 -19.67 8.47
CA PHE A 133 5.04 -19.25 9.86
C PHE A 133 4.28 -17.92 9.91
N SER A 134 3.18 -17.88 10.63
CA SER A 134 2.22 -16.77 10.59
C SER A 134 1.74 -16.38 11.97
N GLU A 135 1.62 -15.08 12.19
CA GLU A 135 1.16 -14.48 13.44
C GLU A 135 -0.14 -13.72 13.16
N LEU A 136 -1.18 -13.98 13.94
CA LEU A 136 -2.51 -13.43 13.73
C LEU A 136 -3.04 -12.75 14.99
N LEU A 137 -3.84 -11.72 14.80
CA LEU A 137 -4.78 -11.24 15.81
C LEU A 137 -6.11 -11.93 15.57
N ARG A 138 -6.63 -12.63 16.59
CA ARG A 138 -7.94 -13.31 16.61
C ARG A 138 -8.93 -12.52 17.47
N ILE A 139 -10.15 -12.32 17.00
CA ILE A 139 -11.26 -11.77 17.81
C ILE A 139 -12.41 -12.78 17.78
N GLU A 140 -12.98 -13.07 18.95
CA GLU A 140 -14.09 -14.03 19.06
C GLU A 140 -15.40 -13.45 18.52
N GLN A 141 -16.28 -14.30 18.00
CA GLN A 141 -17.53 -13.90 17.36
C GLN A 141 -18.39 -12.95 18.20
N LYS A 142 -18.49 -13.20 19.52
CA LYS A 142 -19.31 -12.38 20.43
C LYS A 142 -18.82 -10.93 20.42
N ASP A 143 -17.53 -10.74 20.67
CA ASP A 143 -16.94 -9.41 20.77
C ASP A 143 -16.89 -8.73 19.40
N PHE A 144 -16.57 -9.48 18.33
CA PHE A 144 -16.57 -8.95 16.96
C PHE A 144 -17.96 -8.44 16.52
N ARG A 145 -19.05 -9.11 16.91
CA ARG A 145 -20.42 -8.61 16.70
C ARG A 145 -20.65 -7.29 17.42
N THR A 146 -20.30 -7.20 18.72
CA THR A 146 -20.44 -5.97 19.50
C THR A 146 -19.57 -4.81 18.96
N LEU A 147 -18.36 -5.09 18.46
CA LEU A 147 -17.52 -4.11 17.78
C LEU A 147 -18.20 -3.60 16.49
N TRP A 148 -18.71 -4.51 15.66
CA TRP A 148 -19.36 -4.16 14.39
C TRP A 148 -20.66 -3.38 14.58
N GLU A 149 -21.46 -3.72 15.60
CA GLU A 149 -22.68 -2.99 15.95
C GLU A 149 -22.38 -1.56 16.41
N ASN A 150 -21.37 -1.37 17.26
CA ASN A 150 -21.01 -0.06 17.81
C ASN A 150 -20.19 0.83 16.84
N TYR A 151 -19.40 0.23 15.94
CA TYR A 151 -18.45 0.96 15.07
C TYR A 151 -18.65 0.70 13.57
N ARG A 152 -19.87 0.31 13.16
CA ARG A 152 -20.21 -0.11 11.78
C ARG A 152 -19.67 0.82 10.70
N GLN A 153 -19.79 2.13 10.88
CA GLN A 153 -19.34 3.14 9.91
C GLN A 153 -17.82 3.11 9.71
N CYS A 154 -17.04 2.91 10.79
CA CYS A 154 -15.58 2.80 10.72
C CYS A 154 -15.11 1.48 10.08
N MET A 155 -15.88 0.40 10.26
CA MET A 155 -15.54 -0.94 9.75
C MET A 155 -16.01 -1.18 8.31
N ALA A 156 -16.99 -0.43 7.81
CA ALA A 156 -17.58 -0.64 6.48
C ALA A 156 -16.55 -0.58 5.34
N GLY A 157 -15.50 0.23 5.47
CA GLY A 157 -14.40 0.34 4.50
C GLY A 157 -13.37 -0.80 4.56
N LEU A 158 -13.44 -1.69 5.55
CA LEU A 158 -12.57 -2.87 5.67
C LEU A 158 -13.30 -4.16 5.24
N LEU A 159 -14.51 -4.37 5.76
CA LEU A 159 -15.27 -5.62 5.59
C LEU A 159 -15.88 -5.74 4.18
N VAL A 160 -16.05 -6.98 3.71
CA VAL A 160 -16.78 -7.26 2.47
C VAL A 160 -18.31 -7.12 2.63
N PRO A 161 -19.08 -6.90 1.54
CA PRO A 161 -20.53 -7.04 1.57
C PRO A 161 -20.98 -8.43 2.03
N PRO A 162 -22.09 -8.56 2.79
CA PRO A 162 -23.05 -7.52 3.17
C PRO A 162 -22.65 -6.69 4.41
N TYR A 163 -21.50 -6.97 5.04
CA TYR A 163 -21.11 -6.38 6.33
C TYR A 163 -20.47 -4.98 6.18
N GLY A 164 -19.81 -4.73 5.04
CA GLY A 164 -19.26 -3.45 4.62
C GLY A 164 -19.66 -3.05 3.20
N VAL A 165 -18.92 -2.14 2.57
CA VAL A 165 -19.19 -1.64 1.22
C VAL A 165 -18.39 -2.36 0.15
N MET A 166 -19.00 -2.62 -1.02
CA MET A 166 -18.33 -3.24 -2.16
C MET A 166 -17.15 -2.38 -2.63
N GLU A 167 -17.35 -1.06 -2.73
CA GLU A 167 -16.36 -0.09 -3.18
C GLU A 167 -16.10 0.95 -2.09
N SER A 168 -14.81 1.26 -1.87
CA SER A 168 -14.37 2.30 -0.93
C SER A 168 -13.75 3.50 -1.66
N GLY A 169 -14.35 3.89 -2.79
CA GLY A 169 -13.91 5.02 -3.64
C GLY A 169 -14.89 6.19 -3.60
N PRO A 170 -14.54 7.34 -4.21
CA PRO A 170 -15.34 8.58 -4.17
C PRO A 170 -16.70 8.50 -4.90
N ASN A 171 -17.04 7.37 -5.51
CA ASN A 171 -18.35 7.13 -6.14
C ASN A 171 -19.42 6.58 -5.17
N ALA A 172 -19.10 6.35 -3.89
CA ALA A 172 -20.00 5.74 -2.92
C ALA A 172 -21.35 6.49 -2.71
N ASP A 173 -21.43 7.77 -3.09
CA ASP A 173 -22.62 8.63 -2.92
C ASP A 173 -23.53 8.75 -4.16
N ARG A 174 -23.38 7.90 -5.19
CA ARG A 174 -24.28 7.93 -6.37
C ARG A 174 -24.99 6.60 -6.60
N MET A 175 -26.33 6.66 -6.55
CA MET A 175 -27.20 5.54 -6.91
C MET A 175 -26.98 5.15 -8.40
N PRO A 176 -27.12 3.85 -8.75
CA PRO A 176 -26.96 3.40 -10.11
C PRO A 176 -28.22 3.71 -10.94
N ASP A 177 -28.16 4.73 -11.79
CA ASP A 177 -29.09 4.83 -12.92
C ASP A 177 -28.78 3.73 -13.94
N LYS A 178 -29.84 3.12 -14.45
CA LYS A 178 -29.76 2.12 -15.52
C LYS A 178 -29.44 2.78 -16.87
N ASP A 179 -28.70 2.02 -17.67
CA ASP A 179 -28.56 2.05 -19.15
C ASP A 179 -27.23 2.60 -19.69
N ASN A 180 -26.33 1.71 -20.11
CA ASN A 180 -26.16 1.35 -21.53
C ASN A 180 -25.00 0.36 -21.76
N LEU A 181 -25.14 -0.51 -22.77
CA LEU A 181 -24.14 -1.48 -23.22
C LEU A 181 -23.23 -0.93 -24.34
N ASN A 182 -22.07 -1.59 -24.50
CA ASN A 182 -21.14 -1.53 -25.65
C ASN A 182 -20.33 -0.22 -25.78
N THR A 183 -19.00 -0.18 -25.88
CA THR A 183 -18.07 -1.05 -26.64
C THR A 183 -16.65 -1.00 -26.07
N SER A 184 -15.88 -2.08 -26.20
CA SER A 184 -14.45 -2.12 -25.85
C SER A 184 -13.53 -1.62 -26.96
N SER A 185 -12.40 -1.01 -26.59
CA SER A 185 -11.22 -0.80 -27.44
C SER A 185 -9.99 -0.60 -26.55
N PRO A 186 -8.94 -1.43 -26.65
CA PRO A 186 -7.73 -1.27 -25.85
C PRO A 186 -6.80 -0.23 -26.47
N GLY A 187 -6.31 0.71 -25.64
CA GLY A 187 -5.36 1.74 -26.06
C GLY A 187 -5.94 3.16 -26.05
N SER A 188 -5.91 3.80 -24.88
CA SER A 188 -5.97 5.25 -24.77
C SER A 188 -5.23 5.70 -23.52
N SER A 189 -4.24 6.57 -23.69
CA SER A 189 -3.30 6.97 -22.64
C SER A 189 -4.00 7.65 -21.46
N SER A 190 -3.59 7.29 -20.25
CA SER A 190 -4.18 7.77 -19.00
C SER A 190 -4.07 9.29 -18.87
N LYS A 191 -5.19 10.01 -19.05
CA LYS A 191 -5.29 11.44 -18.74
C LYS A 191 -5.49 11.62 -17.24
N HIS A 192 -4.39 11.85 -16.52
CA HIS A 192 -4.42 12.02 -15.07
C HIS A 192 -4.88 13.44 -14.65
N LEU A 193 -6.11 13.84 -15.01
CA LEU A 193 -6.72 15.04 -14.44
C LEU A 193 -7.09 14.79 -12.96
N ASN A 194 -6.73 15.74 -12.10
CA ASN A 194 -7.22 15.91 -10.73
C ASN A 194 -6.90 14.77 -9.74
N LYS A 195 -5.61 14.58 -9.45
CA LYS A 195 -5.16 13.95 -8.20
C LYS A 195 -4.76 15.07 -7.24
N VAL A 196 -5.40 15.14 -6.07
CA VAL A 196 -4.98 16.09 -5.01
C VAL A 196 -3.68 15.56 -4.41
N PRO A 197 -2.61 16.36 -4.29
CA PRO A 197 -1.36 15.92 -3.67
C PRO A 197 -1.59 15.48 -2.22
N SER A 198 -0.91 14.43 -1.78
CA SER A 198 -0.84 14.09 -0.36
C SER A 198 -0.24 15.26 0.44
N GLU A 199 -0.85 15.63 1.57
CA GLU A 199 -0.41 16.71 2.45
C GLU A 199 1.08 16.62 2.82
N LYS A 200 1.57 15.40 3.09
CA LYS A 200 2.99 15.14 3.39
C LYS A 200 3.91 15.47 2.20
N ILE A 201 3.49 15.14 0.98
CA ILE A 201 4.28 15.36 -0.24
C ILE A 201 4.20 16.83 -0.67
N LEU A 202 3.04 17.47 -0.46
CA LEU A 202 2.89 18.92 -0.62
C LEU A 202 3.82 19.68 0.34
N ARG A 203 3.86 19.30 1.63
CA ARG A 203 4.80 19.88 2.61
C ARG A 203 6.26 19.64 2.20
N ALA A 204 6.61 18.41 1.80
CA ALA A 204 7.95 18.08 1.30
C ALA A 204 8.40 18.99 0.14
N GLY A 205 7.51 19.26 -0.83
CA GLY A 205 7.79 20.19 -1.92
C GLY A 205 8.05 21.61 -1.45
N LYS A 206 7.29 22.12 -0.48
CA LYS A 206 7.50 23.44 0.12
C LYS A 206 8.84 23.54 0.84
N VAL A 207 9.15 22.55 1.69
CA VAL A 207 10.43 22.46 2.42
C VAL A 207 11.62 22.50 1.45
N LEU A 208 11.56 21.72 0.36
CA LEU A 208 12.60 21.72 -0.66
C LEU A 208 12.68 23.04 -1.44
N ARG A 209 11.56 23.59 -1.91
CA ARG A 209 11.52 24.89 -2.61
C ARG A 209 12.13 25.99 -1.77
N ASN A 210 11.75 26.10 -0.49
CA ASN A 210 12.24 27.13 0.43
C ASN A 210 13.74 26.98 0.72
N ASN A 211 14.24 25.75 0.83
CA ASN A 211 15.67 25.47 0.97
C ASN A 211 16.46 25.79 -0.30
N ILE A 212 15.92 25.50 -1.50
CA ILE A 212 16.54 25.89 -2.77
C ILE A 212 16.59 27.42 -2.89
N LEU A 213 15.50 28.13 -2.60
CA LEU A 213 15.47 29.60 -2.63
C LEU A 213 16.44 30.24 -1.63
N SER A 214 16.67 29.60 -0.47
CA SER A 214 17.58 30.10 0.56
C SER A 214 19.06 29.77 0.27
N ARG A 215 19.37 28.54 -0.15
CA ARG A 215 20.73 28.03 -0.30
C ARG A 215 21.28 28.14 -1.73
N ALA A 216 20.41 28.07 -2.75
CA ALA A 216 20.76 28.11 -4.17
C ALA A 216 19.76 28.92 -5.04
N PRO A 217 19.51 30.22 -4.76
CA PRO A 217 18.45 30.99 -5.43
C PRO A 217 18.54 31.04 -6.97
N HIS A 218 19.71 30.80 -7.55
CA HIS A 218 19.95 30.80 -8.99
C HIS A 218 19.31 29.60 -9.74
N MET A 219 18.83 28.57 -9.02
CA MET A 219 18.19 27.39 -9.59
C MET A 219 16.75 27.68 -10.03
N ILE A 220 15.96 28.42 -9.25
CA ILE A 220 14.58 28.80 -9.62
C ILE A 220 14.62 30.15 -10.33
N ARG A 221 14.44 30.15 -11.66
CA ARG A 221 14.47 31.37 -12.46
C ARG A 221 13.82 31.22 -13.82
N ASP A 222 13.61 32.35 -14.49
CA ASP A 222 13.18 32.37 -15.88
C ASP A 222 14.28 31.84 -16.81
N ARG A 223 13.91 30.92 -17.71
CA ARG A 223 14.81 30.29 -18.69
C ARG A 223 14.24 30.44 -20.09
N LYS A 224 15.08 30.71 -21.09
CA LYS A 224 14.67 30.87 -22.51
C LYS A 224 15.15 29.68 -23.32
N TYR A 225 14.24 29.07 -24.08
CA TYR A 225 14.54 27.94 -24.96
C TYR A 225 13.62 27.97 -26.19
N HIS A 226 14.20 27.85 -27.39
CA HIS A 226 13.50 28.05 -28.68
C HIS A 226 12.53 29.25 -28.70
N LEU A 227 13.01 30.43 -28.26
CA LEU A 227 12.26 31.69 -28.18
C LEU A 227 11.06 31.71 -27.19
N LYS A 228 10.70 30.58 -26.56
CA LYS A 228 9.74 30.50 -25.45
C LYS A 228 10.45 30.79 -24.12
N THR A 229 9.85 31.62 -23.27
CA THR A 229 10.30 31.87 -21.90
C THR A 229 9.53 30.96 -20.95
N TYR A 230 10.25 30.17 -20.18
CA TYR A 230 9.74 29.32 -19.12
C TYR A 230 9.98 30.01 -17.79
N ARG A 231 8.90 30.52 -17.16
CA ARG A 231 9.00 31.29 -15.91
C ARG A 231 9.29 30.38 -14.71
N GLN A 232 10.09 30.89 -13.78
CA GLN A 232 10.39 30.32 -12.45
C GLN A 232 10.61 28.79 -12.47
N CYS A 233 11.58 28.31 -13.24
CA CYS A 233 11.80 26.88 -13.44
C CYS A 233 13.23 26.43 -13.12
N CYS A 234 13.33 25.20 -12.63
CA CYS A 234 14.54 24.46 -12.31
C CYS A 234 14.95 23.56 -13.47
N MET A 235 16.21 23.13 -13.54
CA MET A 235 16.64 22.08 -14.47
C MET A 235 16.76 20.73 -13.76
N GLY A 236 16.38 19.64 -14.43
CA GLY A 236 16.45 18.28 -13.87
C GLY A 236 17.83 17.93 -13.31
N THR A 237 18.90 18.22 -14.09
CA THR A 237 20.29 18.05 -13.63
C THR A 237 20.66 18.88 -12.40
N GLU A 238 20.32 20.17 -12.37
CA GLU A 238 20.57 21.05 -11.21
C GLU A 238 19.82 20.56 -9.95
N LEU A 239 18.59 20.03 -10.09
CA LEU A 239 17.82 19.45 -8.98
C LEU A 239 18.47 18.18 -8.42
N VAL A 240 19.01 17.31 -9.29
CA VAL A 240 19.77 16.12 -8.88
C VAL A 240 21.09 16.52 -8.19
N ASP A 241 21.82 17.47 -8.76
CA ASP A 241 23.06 18.00 -8.20
C ASP A 241 22.84 18.61 -6.80
N TRP A 242 21.74 19.34 -6.62
CA TRP A 242 21.39 19.95 -5.35
C TRP A 242 21.11 18.91 -4.27
N LEU A 243 20.31 17.86 -4.55
CA LEU A 243 20.11 16.76 -3.60
C LEU A 243 21.43 16.09 -3.23
N MET A 244 22.26 15.74 -4.21
CA MET A 244 23.57 15.10 -4.01
C MET A 244 24.52 15.92 -3.13
N GLN A 245 24.40 17.26 -3.12
CA GLN A 245 25.27 18.16 -2.34
C GLN A 245 24.74 18.44 -0.92
N HIS A 246 23.42 18.42 -0.72
CA HIS A 246 22.79 18.90 0.51
C HIS A 246 22.41 17.80 1.50
N THR A 247 22.67 16.53 1.19
CA THR A 247 22.42 15.43 2.14
C THR A 247 23.38 14.26 1.99
N SER A 248 23.61 13.57 3.11
CA SER A 248 24.43 12.36 3.19
C SER A 248 23.63 11.07 2.95
N CYS A 249 22.29 11.12 2.88
CA CYS A 249 21.47 9.92 2.66
C CYS A 249 21.26 9.57 1.17
N VAL A 250 21.71 10.42 0.25
CA VAL A 250 21.62 10.22 -1.20
C VAL A 250 22.98 9.84 -1.75
N HIS A 251 23.09 8.60 -2.23
CA HIS A 251 24.36 7.98 -2.62
C HIS A 251 24.52 7.91 -4.15
N SER A 252 23.46 8.15 -4.92
CA SER A 252 23.49 8.11 -6.38
C SER A 252 22.49 9.06 -7.03
N ARG A 253 22.78 9.46 -8.28
CA ARG A 253 21.87 10.26 -9.11
C ARG A 253 20.56 9.52 -9.38
N VAL A 254 20.61 8.20 -9.48
CA VAL A 254 19.46 7.30 -9.67
C VAL A 254 18.50 7.37 -8.46
N GLN A 255 19.04 7.39 -7.23
CA GLN A 255 18.25 7.59 -6.01
C GLN A 255 17.57 8.98 -6.01
N ALA A 256 18.32 10.02 -6.36
CA ALA A 256 17.80 11.39 -6.47
C ALA A 256 16.68 11.52 -7.54
N VAL A 257 16.79 10.84 -8.68
CA VAL A 257 15.73 10.76 -9.70
C VAL A 257 14.45 10.14 -9.11
N GLY A 258 14.56 9.05 -8.34
CA GLY A 258 13.42 8.45 -7.65
C GLY A 258 12.76 9.41 -6.65
N MET A 259 13.56 10.13 -5.86
CA MET A 259 13.06 11.13 -4.90
C MET A 259 12.32 12.29 -5.58
N TRP A 260 12.82 12.80 -6.71
CA TRP A 260 12.14 13.84 -7.49
C TRP A 260 10.88 13.33 -8.21
N GLN A 261 10.88 12.06 -8.66
CA GLN A 261 9.72 11.44 -9.29
C GLN A 261 8.49 11.42 -8.36
N VAL A 262 8.68 11.23 -7.04
CA VAL A 262 7.61 11.28 -6.03
C VAL A 262 6.86 12.62 -6.05
N LEU A 263 7.59 13.73 -6.16
CA LEU A 263 7.01 15.07 -6.18
C LEU A 263 6.31 15.35 -7.51
N LEU A 264 6.75 14.71 -8.60
CA LEU A 264 6.16 14.84 -9.92
C LEU A 264 4.86 14.05 -10.08
N GLU A 265 4.78 12.81 -9.60
CA GLU A 265 3.57 11.98 -9.69
C GLU A 265 2.43 12.41 -8.74
N GLU A 266 2.75 13.24 -7.75
CA GLU A 266 1.78 13.91 -6.87
C GLU A 266 1.48 15.36 -7.34
N GLY A 267 2.09 15.84 -8.43
CA GLY A 267 1.81 17.16 -9.03
C GLY A 267 2.38 18.36 -8.25
N VAL A 268 3.32 18.12 -7.33
CA VAL A 268 3.99 19.14 -6.52
C VAL A 268 5.19 19.76 -7.26
N LEU A 269 5.81 19.01 -8.17
CA LEU A 269 6.85 19.44 -9.10
C LEU A 269 6.49 19.02 -10.53
N ASN A 270 6.09 19.94 -11.39
CA ASN A 270 5.56 19.62 -12.71
C ASN A 270 6.60 19.85 -13.83
N HIS A 271 6.69 18.95 -14.80
CA HIS A 271 7.42 19.23 -16.04
C HIS A 271 6.69 20.31 -16.84
N VAL A 272 7.41 21.30 -17.37
CA VAL A 272 6.79 22.47 -18.05
C VAL A 272 5.96 22.13 -19.29
N ASP A 273 6.24 20.99 -19.92
CA ASP A 273 5.48 20.45 -21.05
C ASP A 273 4.77 19.11 -20.71
N GLN A 274 4.49 18.87 -19.41
CA GLN A 274 3.65 17.77 -18.90
C GLN A 274 4.17 16.33 -19.15
N GLU A 275 5.49 16.12 -19.08
CA GLU A 275 6.04 14.76 -19.00
C GLU A 275 5.74 14.12 -17.63
N LEU A 276 5.45 12.81 -17.61
CA LEU A 276 5.08 12.04 -16.42
C LEU A 276 6.28 11.40 -15.69
N SER A 277 7.48 11.58 -16.24
CA SER A 277 8.74 11.00 -15.74
C SER A 277 9.75 12.11 -15.49
N PHE A 278 10.28 12.18 -14.28
CA PHE A 278 11.43 13.00 -13.95
C PHE A 278 12.69 12.43 -14.63
N GLN A 279 13.50 13.30 -15.22
CA GLN A 279 14.73 12.90 -15.90
C GLN A 279 15.90 13.79 -15.46
N ASP A 280 17.03 13.15 -15.16
CA ASP A 280 18.33 13.80 -14.92
C ASP A 280 18.92 14.34 -16.24
N LYS A 281 18.26 15.36 -16.80
CA LYS A 281 18.54 15.95 -18.11
C LYS A 281 18.34 17.47 -18.09
N TYR A 282 18.66 18.10 -19.21
CA TYR A 282 18.34 19.50 -19.49
C TYR A 282 16.85 19.66 -19.83
N LEU A 283 15.98 19.33 -18.87
CA LEU A 283 14.53 19.51 -18.92
C LEU A 283 14.09 20.47 -17.80
N PHE A 284 13.00 21.19 -17.99
CA PHE A 284 12.54 22.21 -17.04
C PHE A 284 11.38 21.72 -16.19
N TYR A 285 11.47 21.98 -14.89
CA TYR A 285 10.46 21.62 -13.90
C TYR A 285 10.08 22.85 -13.06
N ARG A 286 8.82 22.93 -12.60
CA ARG A 286 8.30 24.04 -11.79
C ARG A 286 7.60 23.50 -10.54
N PHE A 287 7.86 24.10 -9.38
CA PHE A 287 7.13 23.79 -8.15
C PHE A 287 5.72 24.37 -8.19
N LEU A 288 4.77 23.71 -7.53
CA LEU A 288 3.36 24.11 -7.51
C LEU A 288 3.14 25.56 -7.03
N ASP A 289 3.89 26.02 -6.03
CA ASP A 289 3.81 27.41 -5.53
C ASP A 289 4.24 28.44 -6.59
N ASP A 290 5.11 28.07 -7.55
CA ASP A 290 5.64 28.96 -8.60
C ASP A 290 4.74 29.03 -9.86
N GLU A 291 3.64 28.26 -9.92
CA GLU A 291 2.63 28.39 -10.98
C GLU A 291 1.81 29.69 -10.87
N ILE A 292 1.84 30.35 -9.72
CA ILE A 292 1.16 31.62 -9.48
C ILE A 292 2.06 32.78 -9.94
N GLU A 293 1.55 33.66 -10.79
CA GLU A 293 2.25 34.91 -11.10
C GLU A 293 2.37 35.76 -9.83
N ASP A 294 3.60 36.15 -9.49
CA ASP A 294 4.01 36.78 -8.22
C ASP A 294 3.92 35.87 -6.97
N ALA A 295 4.28 34.59 -7.13
CA ALA A 295 4.51 33.66 -6.03
C ALA A 295 5.37 34.27 -4.89
N PRO A 296 4.93 34.23 -3.62
CA PRO A 296 5.65 34.84 -2.52
C PRO A 296 6.99 34.17 -2.26
N LEU A 297 7.97 34.98 -1.86
CA LEU A 297 9.20 34.50 -1.26
C LEU A 297 8.91 34.05 0.18
N PRO A 298 9.55 32.95 0.65
CA PRO A 298 9.31 32.45 2.01
C PRO A 298 9.76 33.46 3.07
N THR A 299 8.99 33.59 4.15
CA THR A 299 9.38 34.44 5.30
C THR A 299 10.58 33.86 6.04
N GLU A 300 11.22 34.64 6.92
CA GLU A 300 12.34 34.11 7.72
C GLU A 300 11.91 32.99 8.67
N GLU A 301 10.67 33.01 9.14
CA GLU A 301 10.04 31.92 9.91
C GLU A 301 9.86 30.67 9.05
N GLU A 302 9.30 30.79 7.84
CA GLU A 302 9.11 29.66 6.92
C GLU A 302 10.45 29.07 6.46
N LYS A 303 11.47 29.89 6.23
CA LYS A 303 12.84 29.44 5.93
C LYS A 303 13.40 28.63 7.08
N LYS A 304 13.28 29.12 8.32
CA LYS A 304 13.77 28.44 9.51
C LYS A 304 13.04 27.09 9.72
N GLU A 305 11.71 27.08 9.63
CA GLU A 305 10.89 25.86 9.74
C GLU A 305 11.27 24.85 8.65
N SER A 306 11.51 25.31 7.42
CA SER A 306 11.97 24.46 6.31
C SER A 306 13.40 23.93 6.52
N ASP A 307 14.28 24.68 7.18
CA ASP A 307 15.66 24.25 7.49
C ASP A 307 15.65 23.12 8.54
N GLU A 308 14.79 23.27 9.57
CA GLU A 308 14.57 22.26 10.63
C GLU A 308 13.93 20.97 10.07
N GLU A 309 12.95 21.07 9.15
CA GLU A 309 12.28 19.91 8.53
C GLU A 309 13.03 19.24 7.37
N LEU A 310 14.13 19.83 6.88
CA LEU A 310 14.79 19.37 5.65
C LEU A 310 15.24 17.91 5.73
N GLN A 311 15.86 17.50 6.83
CA GLN A 311 16.47 16.17 6.95
C GLN A 311 15.39 15.06 7.02
N ASP A 312 14.29 15.30 7.74
CA ASP A 312 13.16 14.37 7.82
C ASP A 312 12.40 14.28 6.49
N THR A 313 12.27 15.41 5.79
CA THR A 313 11.72 15.47 4.42
C THR A 313 12.53 14.62 3.45
N LEU A 314 13.85 14.71 3.51
CA LEU A 314 14.76 13.93 2.66
C LEU A 314 14.75 12.44 3.01
N LEU A 315 14.65 12.09 4.30
CA LEU A 315 14.49 10.71 4.75
C LEU A 315 13.17 10.11 4.23
N LEU A 316 12.06 10.84 4.34
CA LEU A 316 10.76 10.45 3.80
C LEU A 316 10.85 10.17 2.29
N LEU A 317 11.39 11.13 1.52
CA LEU A 317 11.52 11.00 0.06
C LEU A 317 12.45 9.84 -0.32
N SER A 318 13.52 9.59 0.44
CA SER A 318 14.41 8.46 0.22
C SER A 318 13.75 7.10 0.48
N GLN A 319 12.73 7.03 1.35
CA GLN A 319 11.99 5.79 1.65
C GLN A 319 10.95 5.46 0.58
N ILE A 320 10.33 6.47 -0.05
CA ILE A 320 9.25 6.30 -1.05
C ILE A 320 9.72 6.48 -2.50
N GLY A 321 10.90 7.05 -2.71
CA GLY A 321 11.55 7.21 -4.01
C GLY A 321 11.74 5.91 -4.81
N PRO A 322 12.15 4.77 -4.19
CA PRO A 322 12.32 3.51 -4.92
C PRO A 322 11.03 3.00 -5.59
N ASP A 323 9.88 3.02 -4.89
CA ASP A 323 8.57 2.64 -5.47
C ASP A 323 8.14 3.59 -6.61
N ALA A 324 8.34 4.89 -6.44
CA ALA A 324 8.07 5.87 -7.49
C ALA A 324 8.96 5.64 -8.73
N HIS A 325 10.25 5.32 -8.52
CA HIS A 325 11.19 4.99 -9.58
C HIS A 325 10.80 3.67 -10.29
N LEU A 326 10.45 2.63 -9.53
CA LEU A 326 9.95 1.35 -10.05
C LEU A 326 8.76 1.56 -10.97
N ARG A 327 7.74 2.30 -10.51
CA ARG A 327 6.52 2.56 -11.30
C ARG A 327 6.81 3.41 -12.54
N MET A 328 7.73 4.38 -12.45
CA MET A 328 8.20 5.14 -13.61
C MET A 328 8.88 4.23 -14.65
N ILE A 329 9.75 3.32 -14.22
CA ILE A 329 10.46 2.41 -15.13
C ILE A 329 9.51 1.36 -15.73
N LEU A 330 8.63 0.76 -14.93
CA LEU A 330 7.69 -0.25 -15.41
C LEU A 330 6.63 0.31 -16.39
N SER A 331 6.48 1.64 -16.48
CA SER A 331 5.70 2.28 -17.56
C SER A 331 6.35 2.10 -18.95
N LYS A 332 7.66 1.81 -19.01
CA LYS A 332 8.36 1.41 -20.23
C LYS A 332 8.01 -0.03 -20.60
N GLN A 333 7.84 -0.28 -21.89
CA GLN A 333 7.68 -1.64 -22.41
C GLN A 333 8.90 -2.52 -22.08
N PRO A 334 8.72 -3.82 -21.81
CA PRO A 334 9.80 -4.78 -21.55
C PRO A 334 11.07 -4.60 -22.41
N GLY A 335 10.91 -4.55 -23.75
CA GLY A 335 12.01 -4.40 -24.70
C GLY A 335 12.61 -2.97 -24.82
N GLN A 336 12.17 -2.01 -24.00
CA GLN A 336 12.67 -0.62 -23.99
C GLN A 336 13.44 -0.27 -22.71
N ARG A 337 13.62 -1.23 -21.80
CA ARG A 337 14.34 -1.05 -20.53
C ARG A 337 15.85 -1.12 -20.74
N THR A 338 16.59 -0.18 -20.16
CA THR A 338 18.07 -0.22 -20.13
C THR A 338 18.58 -1.28 -19.14
N VAL A 339 19.88 -1.51 -19.08
CA VAL A 339 20.47 -2.39 -18.05
C VAL A 339 20.21 -1.82 -16.65
N ASP A 340 20.41 -0.51 -16.47
CA ASP A 340 20.15 0.20 -15.21
C ASP A 340 18.66 0.11 -14.80
N ASP A 341 17.73 0.22 -15.77
CA ASP A 341 16.29 0.03 -15.52
C ASP A 341 15.99 -1.35 -14.92
N LEU A 342 16.63 -2.40 -15.46
CA LEU A 342 16.44 -3.78 -15.00
C LEU A 342 17.05 -4.02 -13.61
N GLU A 343 18.17 -3.36 -13.30
CA GLU A 343 18.80 -3.41 -11.97
C GLU A 343 17.90 -2.76 -10.91
N ILE A 344 17.38 -1.56 -11.18
CA ILE A 344 16.46 -0.85 -10.28
C ILE A 344 15.18 -1.65 -10.05
N ILE A 345 14.58 -2.25 -11.10
CA ILE A 345 13.43 -3.15 -10.93
C ILE A 345 13.83 -4.33 -10.03
N TYR A 346 14.94 -5.01 -10.33
CA TYR A 346 15.40 -6.19 -9.60
C TYR A 346 15.60 -5.91 -8.10
N GLU A 347 16.22 -4.78 -7.73
CA GLU A 347 16.41 -4.37 -6.34
C GLU A 347 15.06 -4.28 -5.60
N GLU A 348 14.04 -3.69 -6.23
CA GLU A 348 12.70 -3.60 -5.65
C GLU A 348 11.97 -4.95 -5.57
N LEU A 349 12.22 -5.87 -6.52
CA LEU A 349 11.70 -7.25 -6.43
C LEU A 349 12.29 -8.05 -5.25
N LEU A 350 13.37 -7.58 -4.62
CA LEU A 350 13.87 -8.17 -3.36
C LEU A 350 12.94 -7.82 -2.19
N HIS A 351 12.36 -6.62 -2.18
CA HIS A 351 11.50 -6.10 -1.12
C HIS A 351 10.04 -6.59 -1.23
N ILE A 352 9.58 -6.99 -2.43
CA ILE A 352 8.22 -7.53 -2.63
C ILE A 352 8.12 -8.95 -2.01
N LYS A 353 7.46 -9.05 -0.86
CA LYS A 353 7.29 -10.34 -0.14
C LYS A 353 6.57 -11.42 -0.96
N ALA A 354 5.71 -11.08 -1.94
CA ALA A 354 5.12 -12.07 -2.86
C ALA A 354 6.21 -12.85 -3.62
N LEU A 355 7.32 -12.19 -3.95
CA LEU A 355 8.45 -12.75 -4.70
C LEU A 355 9.53 -13.35 -3.78
N SER A 356 9.38 -13.29 -2.44
CA SER A 356 10.42 -13.73 -1.48
C SER A 356 10.89 -15.17 -1.70
N HIS A 357 9.98 -16.04 -2.13
CA HIS A 357 10.20 -17.46 -2.37
C HIS A 357 10.85 -17.79 -3.73
N LEU A 358 11.02 -16.81 -4.62
CA LEU A 358 11.65 -16.98 -5.92
C LEU A 358 13.17 -16.76 -5.82
N SER A 359 13.92 -17.51 -6.63
CA SER A 359 15.38 -17.37 -6.68
C SER A 359 15.80 -16.02 -7.27
N THR A 360 17.01 -15.56 -6.94
CA THR A 360 17.58 -14.31 -7.48
C THR A 360 17.65 -14.32 -9.00
N THR A 361 17.96 -15.47 -9.62
CA THR A 361 17.92 -15.63 -11.09
C THR A 361 16.52 -15.40 -11.63
N VAL A 362 15.48 -16.03 -11.05
CA VAL A 362 14.09 -15.82 -11.51
C VAL A 362 13.66 -14.36 -11.34
N LYS A 363 14.05 -13.69 -10.26
CA LYS A 363 13.78 -12.25 -10.08
C LYS A 363 14.44 -11.37 -11.15
N ARG A 364 15.67 -11.70 -11.59
CA ARG A 364 16.33 -10.97 -12.70
C ARG A 364 15.59 -11.15 -14.02
N GLU A 365 15.18 -12.36 -14.35
CA GLU A 365 14.36 -12.61 -15.55
C GLU A 365 13.00 -11.88 -15.47
N LEU A 366 12.36 -11.88 -14.29
CA LEU A 366 11.10 -11.16 -14.06
C LEU A 366 11.23 -9.64 -14.26
N ALA A 367 12.34 -9.01 -13.87
CA ALA A 367 12.57 -7.59 -14.13
C ALA A 367 12.48 -7.24 -15.63
N GLY A 368 12.91 -8.16 -16.49
CA GLY A 368 12.81 -8.06 -17.95
C GLY A 368 11.40 -8.11 -18.49
N VAL A 369 10.47 -8.84 -17.85
CA VAL A 369 9.15 -9.17 -18.43
C VAL A 369 7.94 -8.61 -17.66
N LEU A 370 8.12 -8.11 -16.44
CA LEU A 370 7.02 -7.57 -15.63
C LEU A 370 6.29 -6.42 -16.34
N ILE A 371 4.96 -6.43 -16.25
CA ILE A 371 4.07 -5.39 -16.77
C ILE A 371 3.44 -4.67 -15.57
N PHE A 372 3.38 -3.33 -15.63
CA PHE A 372 2.65 -2.53 -14.65
C PHE A 372 1.31 -2.08 -15.23
N GLU A 373 0.24 -2.30 -14.47
CA GLU A 373 -1.13 -1.92 -14.80
C GLU A 373 -1.74 -1.12 -13.63
N SER A 374 -2.58 -0.13 -13.94
CA SER A 374 -3.21 0.73 -12.94
C SER A 374 -4.62 1.13 -13.34
N HIS A 375 -5.58 0.97 -12.43
CA HIS A 375 -6.99 1.31 -12.66
C HIS A 375 -7.42 2.46 -11.74
N ALA A 376 -7.88 3.57 -12.33
CA ALA A 376 -8.25 4.76 -11.56
C ALA A 376 -9.65 4.68 -10.91
N LYS A 377 -10.51 3.76 -11.37
CA LYS A 377 -11.90 3.63 -10.90
C LYS A 377 -12.08 2.38 -10.04
N ALA A 378 -12.67 2.56 -8.86
CA ALA A 378 -13.28 1.45 -8.12
C ALA A 378 -14.38 0.79 -8.98
N GLY A 379 -14.68 -0.48 -8.71
CA GLY A 379 -15.63 -1.26 -9.50
C GLY A 379 -15.10 -1.79 -10.84
N THR A 380 -13.87 -1.44 -11.24
CA THR A 380 -13.22 -2.02 -12.43
C THR A 380 -12.98 -3.52 -12.23
N VAL A 381 -13.58 -4.35 -13.09
CA VAL A 381 -13.33 -5.80 -13.14
C VAL A 381 -11.98 -6.04 -13.84
N LEU A 382 -11.10 -6.80 -13.21
CA LEU A 382 -9.79 -7.18 -13.80
C LEU A 382 -9.93 -8.35 -14.78
N PHE A 383 -10.67 -9.39 -14.37
CA PHE A 383 -11.03 -10.58 -15.15
C PHE A 383 -12.28 -11.22 -14.53
N ASN A 384 -12.97 -12.07 -15.28
CA ASN A 384 -14.18 -12.79 -14.83
C ASN A 384 -13.89 -14.28 -14.59
N GLN A 385 -14.64 -14.89 -13.66
CA GLN A 385 -14.59 -16.34 -13.43
C GLN A 385 -14.99 -17.10 -14.70
N GLY A 386 -14.14 -18.03 -15.15
CA GLY A 386 -14.33 -18.81 -16.37
C GLY A 386 -13.63 -18.26 -17.62
N GLU A 387 -12.97 -17.10 -17.53
CA GLU A 387 -12.04 -16.63 -18.56
C GLU A 387 -10.70 -17.41 -18.51
N GLU A 388 -9.94 -17.38 -19.60
CA GLU A 388 -8.63 -18.06 -19.69
C GLU A 388 -7.57 -17.28 -18.88
N GLY A 389 -7.03 -17.93 -17.84
CA GLY A 389 -5.98 -17.36 -16.99
C GLY A 389 -4.66 -17.22 -17.74
N THR A 390 -4.28 -15.98 -18.06
CA THR A 390 -3.06 -15.66 -18.84
C THR A 390 -2.01 -14.87 -18.05
N SER A 391 -2.38 -14.30 -16.91
CA SER A 391 -1.58 -13.33 -16.15
C SER A 391 -1.64 -13.61 -14.66
N TRP A 392 -0.49 -13.47 -13.98
CA TRP A 392 -0.38 -13.55 -12.53
C TRP A 392 -0.20 -12.14 -11.94
N TYR A 393 -1.03 -11.74 -10.97
CA TYR A 393 -1.08 -10.36 -10.48
C TYR A 393 -0.53 -10.19 -9.06
N ILE A 394 0.16 -9.07 -8.83
CA ILE A 394 0.62 -8.61 -7.50
C ILE A 394 0.07 -7.19 -7.27
N ILE A 395 -0.72 -7.02 -6.21
CA ILE A 395 -1.28 -5.70 -5.85
C ILE A 395 -0.20 -4.82 -5.22
N LEU A 396 0.35 -3.86 -6.00
CA LEU A 396 1.29 -2.85 -5.51
C LEU A 396 0.60 -1.73 -4.71
N LYS A 397 -0.61 -1.31 -5.10
CA LYS A 397 -1.38 -0.27 -4.38
C LYS A 397 -2.88 -0.53 -4.51
N GLY A 398 -3.63 -0.20 -3.45
CA GLY A 398 -5.07 -0.42 -3.37
C GLY A 398 -5.46 -1.79 -2.80
N SER A 399 -6.63 -2.28 -3.21
CA SER A 399 -7.22 -3.55 -2.80
C SER A 399 -8.25 -3.99 -3.83
N VAL A 400 -8.45 -5.29 -3.98
CA VAL A 400 -9.48 -5.88 -4.86
C VAL A 400 -10.44 -6.75 -4.06
N ASN A 401 -11.62 -7.00 -4.61
CA ASN A 401 -12.55 -7.99 -4.10
C ASN A 401 -12.51 -9.21 -5.03
N VAL A 402 -12.16 -10.39 -4.51
CA VAL A 402 -12.26 -11.67 -5.21
C VAL A 402 -13.69 -12.15 -5.10
N VAL A 403 -14.40 -12.22 -6.23
CA VAL A 403 -15.80 -12.63 -6.31
C VAL A 403 -15.91 -14.00 -6.95
N ILE A 404 -16.57 -14.96 -6.29
CA ILE A 404 -16.85 -16.29 -6.86
C ILE A 404 -18.36 -16.53 -6.89
N TYR A 405 -18.87 -16.91 -8.05
CA TYR A 405 -20.25 -17.30 -8.29
C TYR A 405 -20.44 -18.80 -8.02
N GLY A 406 -20.90 -19.13 -6.81
CA GLY A 406 -21.30 -20.50 -6.45
C GLY A 406 -22.78 -20.77 -6.72
N LYS A 407 -23.16 -22.05 -6.81
CA LYS A 407 -24.56 -22.49 -7.06
C LYS A 407 -25.62 -21.99 -6.06
N CYS A 408 -25.20 -21.50 -4.88
CA CYS A 408 -26.12 -21.03 -3.83
C CYS A 408 -25.74 -19.68 -3.17
N ASN A 409 -24.56 -19.11 -3.41
CA ASN A 409 -24.12 -17.85 -2.80
C ASN A 409 -22.96 -17.21 -3.58
N THR A 410 -22.90 -15.88 -3.58
CA THR A 410 -21.74 -15.11 -4.05
C THR A 410 -20.74 -14.93 -2.92
N MET A 411 -19.53 -15.47 -3.07
CA MET A 411 -18.43 -15.23 -2.13
C MET A 411 -17.72 -13.91 -2.48
N VAL A 412 -17.31 -13.14 -1.49
CA VAL A 412 -16.45 -11.95 -1.66
C VAL A 412 -15.29 -12.00 -0.66
N HIS A 413 -14.05 -11.84 -1.10
CA HIS A 413 -12.87 -11.67 -0.23
C HIS A 413 -12.08 -10.41 -0.62
N ARG A 414 -11.85 -9.48 0.31
CA ARG A 414 -11.00 -8.31 0.04
C ARG A 414 -9.52 -8.63 0.25
N CYS A 415 -8.73 -8.55 -0.82
CA CYS A 415 -7.28 -8.73 -0.77
C CYS A 415 -6.58 -7.36 -0.72
N ILE A 416 -5.70 -7.16 0.28
CA ILE A 416 -4.99 -5.90 0.51
C ILE A 416 -3.48 -6.19 0.42
N HIS A 417 -2.90 -5.88 -0.75
CA HIS A 417 -1.60 -6.41 -1.22
C HIS A 417 -1.57 -7.94 -1.43
N TYR A 418 -0.57 -8.39 -2.19
CA TYR A 418 -0.28 -9.80 -2.51
C TYR A 418 -1.23 -10.46 -3.53
N GLN A 419 -1.16 -11.79 -3.62
CA GLN A 419 -1.31 -12.54 -4.87
C GLN A 419 -2.76 -12.78 -5.27
N LEU A 420 -3.06 -12.55 -6.54
CA LEU A 420 -4.17 -13.20 -7.26
C LEU A 420 -3.55 -14.20 -8.23
N CYS A 421 -3.99 -15.46 -8.19
CA CYS A 421 -3.53 -16.54 -9.05
C CYS A 421 -4.24 -16.53 -10.40
#